data_AF-Q1IMX5-F1
#
_entry.id   AF-Q1IMX5-F1
#
_cell.length_a   1.000
_cell.length_b   1.000
_cell.length_c   1.000
_cell.angle_alpha   90.00
_cell.angle_beta   90.00
_cell.angle_gamma   90.00
#
_symmetry.space_group_name_H-M   'P 1'
#
loop_
_entity.id
_entity.type
_entity.pdbx_description
1 polymer ?
#
loop_
_entity_poly.entity_id
_entity_poly.type
_entity_poly.pdbx_seq_one_letter_code
_entity_poly.pdbx_strand_id
1 'polypeptide(L)'
;MPHSSDQTMFVILGARPSISFRVAETTSPVELERRPYGLLEKEVGFYDFLRNREAAVIGLRFSFFSKQKVLKDTADLDYIYVDEKRQYIEIYLQGYRGSAIQEPGEQAFGDDAIWRSEQGIYALQVGTDKLTDSEIESLKSNVPPHGK
;
A
#
# COMPACT_ATOMS: atom_id res chain seq x y z
N MET A 1 -17.76 -20.10 -1.36
CA MET A 1 -16.89 -19.21 -0.56
C MET A 1 -16.89 -17.87 -1.26
N PRO A 2 -17.16 -16.75 -0.57
CA PRO A 2 -17.09 -15.45 -1.22
C PRO A 2 -15.67 -15.26 -1.75
N HIS A 3 -15.54 -14.93 -3.04
CA HIS A 3 -14.27 -14.57 -3.63
C HIS A 3 -13.70 -13.34 -2.89
N SER A 4 -12.38 -13.28 -2.73
CA SER A 4 -11.63 -12.16 -2.14
C SER A 4 -11.77 -10.81 -2.90
N SER A 5 -12.80 -10.64 -3.74
CA SER A 5 -12.94 -9.52 -4.68
C SER A 5 -13.32 -8.19 -4.05
N ASP A 6 -13.77 -8.17 -2.79
CA ASP A 6 -14.31 -6.94 -2.17
C ASP A 6 -13.36 -6.31 -1.14
N GLN A 7 -12.19 -6.91 -0.93
CA GLN A 7 -11.21 -6.39 0.01
C GLN A 7 -10.26 -5.41 -0.68
N THR A 8 -9.92 -4.35 0.05
CA THR A 8 -8.83 -3.44 -0.26
C THR A 8 -7.76 -3.55 0.83
N MET A 9 -6.53 -3.32 0.42
CA MET A 9 -5.39 -3.24 1.32
C MET A 9 -5.08 -1.76 1.58
N PHE A 10 -5.03 -1.40 2.85
CA PHE A 10 -4.52 -0.12 3.31
C PHE A 10 -3.07 -0.30 3.73
N VAL A 11 -2.15 0.41 3.09
CA VAL A 11 -0.72 0.50 3.45
C VAL A 11 -0.49 1.77 4.24
N ILE A 12 -0.16 1.64 5.51
CA ILE A 12 -0.05 2.75 6.47
C ILE A 12 1.41 3.18 6.56
N LEU A 13 1.65 4.46 6.26
CA LEU A 13 2.99 5.03 6.10
C LEU A 13 3.45 5.68 7.41
N GLY A 14 3.55 4.87 8.46
CA GLY A 14 4.00 5.28 9.80
C GLY A 14 5.53 5.19 9.97
N ALA A 15 6.00 5.13 11.22
CA ALA A 15 7.43 4.89 11.52
C ALA A 15 7.92 3.50 11.03
N ARG A 16 6.98 2.57 10.82
CA ARG A 16 7.18 1.27 10.16
C ARG A 16 6.02 1.06 9.20
N PRO A 17 6.20 0.30 8.11
CA PRO A 17 5.09 -0.04 7.25
C PRO A 17 4.18 -1.01 8.01
N SER A 18 2.87 -0.77 7.93
CA SER A 18 1.87 -1.75 8.34
C SER A 18 0.76 -1.81 7.29
N ILE A 19 0.03 -2.92 7.28
CA ILE A 19 -1.09 -3.10 6.37
C ILE A 19 -2.35 -3.47 7.13
N SER A 20 -3.48 -3.15 6.52
CA SER A 20 -4.79 -3.50 7.03
C SER A 20 -5.71 -3.84 5.87
N PHE A 21 -6.31 -5.03 5.89
CA PHE A 21 -7.32 -5.42 4.91
C PHE A 21 -8.70 -5.01 5.41
N ARG A 22 -9.49 -4.37 4.54
CA ARG A 22 -10.86 -3.92 4.82
C ARG A 22 -11.73 -4.17 3.61
N VAL A 23 -13.04 -4.22 3.80
CA VAL A 23 -13.98 -4.12 2.69
C VAL A 23 -14.00 -2.66 2.23
N ALA A 24 -14.07 -2.41 0.93
CA ALA A 24 -14.06 -1.06 0.38
C ALA A 24 -15.23 -0.21 0.90
N GLU A 25 -15.01 0.61 1.92
CA GLU A 25 -15.95 1.64 2.36
C GLU A 25 -15.47 2.99 1.84
N THR A 26 -16.12 3.48 0.79
CA THR A 26 -15.55 4.52 -0.07
C THR A 26 -15.87 5.95 0.39
N THR A 27 -16.61 6.16 1.47
CA THR A 27 -17.16 7.49 1.82
C THR A 27 -17.11 7.86 3.30
N SER A 28 -16.79 6.93 4.19
CA SER A 28 -16.69 7.18 5.64
C SER A 28 -15.23 7.18 6.10
N PRO A 29 -14.87 7.92 7.16
CA PRO A 29 -13.59 7.73 7.82
C PRO A 29 -13.39 6.26 8.19
N VAL A 30 -12.22 5.72 7.86
CA VAL A 30 -11.87 4.33 8.14
C VAL A 30 -11.02 4.26 9.40
N GLU A 31 -11.30 3.30 10.28
CA GLU A 31 -10.48 3.06 11.46
C GLU A 31 -9.34 2.08 11.13
N LEU A 32 -8.11 2.61 11.17
CA LEU A 32 -6.86 1.88 10.96
C LEU A 32 -5.95 2.08 12.17
N GLU A 33 -5.40 0.99 12.72
CA GLU A 33 -4.57 1.02 13.94
C GLU A 33 -5.19 1.78 15.13
N ARG A 34 -6.52 1.66 15.32
CA ARG A 34 -7.28 2.39 16.36
C ARG A 34 -7.25 3.91 16.19
N ARG A 35 -7.11 4.38 14.94
CA ARG A 35 -7.11 5.81 14.59
C ARG A 35 -8.02 6.05 13.39
N PRO A 36 -8.75 7.17 13.36
CA PRO A 36 -9.55 7.54 12.20
C PRO A 36 -8.65 8.08 11.08
N TYR A 37 -8.93 7.64 9.85
CA TYR A 37 -8.33 8.17 8.63
C TYR A 37 -9.43 8.76 7.75
N GLY A 38 -9.26 10.01 7.34
CA GLY A 38 -10.12 10.67 6.37
C GLY A 38 -9.60 10.46 4.95
N LEU A 39 -10.52 10.28 4.00
CA LEU A 39 -10.19 10.24 2.58
C LEU A 39 -9.69 11.62 2.13
N LEU A 40 -8.54 11.66 1.46
CA LEU A 40 -8.03 12.86 0.82
C LEU A 40 -8.37 12.90 -0.67
N GLU A 41 -8.07 11.82 -1.38
CA GLU A 41 -8.15 11.76 -2.84
C GLU A 41 -8.33 10.31 -3.31
N LYS A 42 -8.98 10.11 -4.45
CA LYS A 42 -9.23 8.80 -5.08
C LYS A 42 -8.75 8.82 -6.52
N GLU A 43 -8.51 7.64 -7.09
CA GLU A 43 -8.13 7.48 -8.50
C GLU A 43 -6.91 8.36 -8.83
N VAL A 44 -5.93 8.33 -7.92
CA VAL A 44 -4.75 9.19 -7.94
C VAL A 44 -3.62 8.61 -8.77
N GLY A 45 -3.76 7.38 -9.26
CA GLY A 45 -2.68 6.70 -9.93
C GLY A 45 -2.96 5.26 -10.36
N PHE A 46 -1.88 4.49 -10.36
CA PHE A 46 -1.89 3.05 -10.61
C PHE A 46 -0.82 2.38 -9.76
N TYR A 47 -0.98 1.09 -9.54
CA TYR A 47 -0.08 0.35 -8.66
C TYR A 47 0.26 -1.04 -9.20
N ASP A 48 1.39 -1.56 -8.74
CA ASP A 48 1.83 -2.92 -8.99
C ASP A 48 2.45 -3.52 -7.72
N PHE A 49 2.22 -4.81 -7.49
CA PHE A 49 2.79 -5.53 -6.35
C PHE A 49 4.21 -5.97 -6.65
N LEU A 50 5.15 -5.59 -5.77
CA LEU A 50 6.55 -5.96 -5.86
C LEU A 50 6.75 -7.38 -5.35
N ARG A 51 7.39 -8.22 -6.16
CA ARG A 51 7.67 -9.62 -5.81
C ARG A 51 9.16 -9.92 -5.81
N ASN A 52 9.57 -10.86 -4.96
CA ASN A 52 10.93 -11.38 -4.95
C ASN A 52 11.09 -12.54 -5.97
N ARG A 53 12.28 -13.14 -6.01
CA ARG A 53 12.61 -14.31 -6.85
C ARG A 53 11.75 -15.55 -6.60
N GLU A 54 11.18 -15.65 -5.42
CA GLU A 54 10.32 -16.76 -5.00
C GLU A 54 8.84 -16.45 -5.27
N ALA A 55 8.55 -15.38 -6.03
CA ALA A 55 7.23 -14.84 -6.31
C ALA A 55 6.45 -14.37 -5.08
N ALA A 56 7.10 -14.22 -3.91
CA ALA A 56 6.47 -13.67 -2.72
C ALA A 56 6.31 -12.15 -2.82
N VAL A 57 5.15 -11.63 -2.43
CA VAL A 57 4.90 -10.17 -2.38
C VAL A 57 5.69 -9.57 -1.22
N ILE A 58 6.58 -8.64 -1.56
CA ILE A 58 7.46 -7.95 -0.61
C ILE A 58 7.12 -6.46 -0.49
N GLY A 59 6.24 -5.93 -1.33
CA GLY A 59 5.94 -4.52 -1.36
C GLY A 59 4.94 -4.11 -2.43
N LEU A 60 4.84 -2.80 -2.64
CA LEU A 60 3.95 -2.15 -3.58
C LEU A 60 4.68 -1.01 -4.26
N ARG A 61 4.60 -0.89 -5.59
CA ARG A 61 4.88 0.36 -6.28
C ARG A 61 3.58 1.09 -6.54
N PHE A 62 3.57 2.38 -6.24
CA PHE A 62 2.44 3.26 -6.49
C PHE A 62 2.90 4.45 -7.32
N SER A 63 2.34 4.61 -8.52
CA SER A 63 2.64 5.71 -9.44
C SER A 63 1.48 6.69 -9.48
N PHE A 64 1.76 7.96 -9.25
CA PHE A 64 0.74 9.01 -9.17
C PHE A 64 0.56 9.71 -10.53
N PHE A 65 -0.68 10.07 -10.87
CA PHE A 65 -0.98 10.86 -12.07
C PHE A 65 -0.52 12.32 -11.96
N SER A 66 -0.37 12.82 -10.73
CA SER A 66 0.03 14.20 -10.42
C SER A 66 1.02 14.24 -9.25
N LYS A 67 1.64 15.40 -9.03
CA LYS A 67 2.58 15.58 -7.92
C LYS A 67 1.86 15.55 -6.58
N GLN A 68 2.03 14.46 -5.86
CA GLN A 68 1.39 14.24 -4.58
C GLN A 68 2.27 14.65 -3.40
N LYS A 69 1.65 15.28 -2.39
CA LYS A 69 2.35 15.70 -1.16
C LYS A 69 2.94 14.51 -0.39
N VAL A 70 2.27 13.34 -0.49
CA VAL A 70 2.74 12.08 0.11
C VAL A 70 4.15 11.72 -0.35
N LEU A 71 4.55 12.03 -1.60
CA LEU A 71 5.91 11.78 -2.11
C LEU A 71 6.97 12.45 -1.24
N LYS A 72 6.76 13.72 -0.91
CA LYS A 72 7.70 14.52 -0.12
C LYS A 72 7.66 14.12 1.35
N ASP A 73 6.46 13.94 1.88
CA ASP A 73 6.25 13.68 3.32
C ASP A 73 6.71 12.28 3.74
N THR A 74 6.96 11.38 2.79
CA THR A 74 7.36 9.98 3.05
C THR A 74 8.77 9.64 2.58
N ALA A 75 9.49 10.60 2.00
CA ALA A 75 10.82 10.40 1.43
C ALA A 75 11.90 9.95 2.43
N ASP A 76 11.75 10.32 3.71
CA ASP A 76 12.71 9.99 4.77
C ASP A 76 12.46 8.61 5.41
N LEU A 77 11.42 7.87 4.99
CA LEU A 77 11.11 6.55 5.52
C LEU A 77 12.03 5.49 4.88
N ASP A 78 12.74 4.73 5.71
CA ASP A 78 13.77 3.77 5.29
C ASP A 78 13.22 2.61 4.43
N TYR A 79 11.94 2.30 4.57
CA TYR A 79 11.20 1.32 3.79
C TYR A 79 10.54 1.88 2.52
N ILE A 80 10.77 3.16 2.18
CA ILE A 80 10.21 3.81 0.99
C ILE A 80 11.31 4.30 0.06
N TYR A 81 11.21 3.91 -1.21
CA TYR A 81 11.98 4.54 -2.28
C TYR A 81 11.07 5.49 -3.06
N VAL A 82 11.56 6.69 -3.36
CA VAL A 82 10.82 7.72 -4.10
C VAL A 82 11.54 8.05 -5.40
N ASP A 83 10.82 7.99 -6.52
CA ASP A 83 11.29 8.46 -7.82
C ASP A 83 10.48 9.70 -8.21
N GLU A 84 10.99 10.88 -7.86
CA GLU A 84 10.32 12.15 -8.17
C GLU A 84 10.23 12.41 -9.68
N LYS A 85 11.13 11.83 -10.50
CA LYS A 85 11.10 12.07 -11.95
C LYS A 85 9.96 11.31 -12.60
N ARG A 86 9.75 10.07 -12.16
CA ARG A 86 8.70 9.18 -12.67
C ARG A 86 7.42 9.20 -11.83
N GLN A 87 7.40 10.00 -10.76
CA GLN A 87 6.25 10.23 -9.87
C GLN A 87 5.71 8.93 -9.24
N TYR A 88 6.60 8.06 -8.74
CA TYR A 88 6.18 6.86 -7.99
C TYR A 88 6.93 6.71 -6.67
N ILE A 89 6.34 5.88 -5.82
CA ILE A 89 6.96 5.34 -4.62
C ILE A 89 6.96 3.83 -4.68
N GLU A 90 7.98 3.22 -4.09
CA GLU A 90 8.02 1.81 -3.77
C GLU A 90 8.03 1.66 -2.26
N ILE A 91 7.07 0.92 -1.73
CA ILE A 91 6.89 0.65 -0.31
C ILE A 91 7.25 -0.80 -0.07
N TYR A 92 8.27 -1.04 0.73
CA TYR A 92 8.77 -2.36 1.06
C TYR A 92 8.15 -2.82 2.38
N LEU A 93 7.27 -3.82 2.31
CA LEU A 93 6.61 -4.42 3.48
C LEU A 93 7.48 -5.49 4.13
N GLN A 94 8.40 -6.09 3.38
CA GLN A 94 9.30 -7.15 3.83
C GLN A 94 10.71 -6.94 3.27
N GLY A 95 11.72 -7.03 4.15
CA GLY A 95 13.11 -7.19 3.73
C GLY A 95 13.74 -5.99 2.99
N TYR A 96 14.93 -6.24 2.44
CA TYR A 96 15.82 -5.23 1.86
C TYR A 96 15.47 -4.93 0.39
N ARG A 97 15.55 -3.66 -0.02
CA ARG A 97 15.23 -3.16 -1.37
C ARG A 97 15.86 -3.95 -2.53
N GLY A 98 17.03 -4.56 -2.29
CA GLY A 98 17.81 -5.29 -3.30
C GLY A 98 17.27 -6.65 -3.75
N SER A 99 16.20 -7.19 -3.13
CA SER A 99 15.61 -8.48 -3.53
C SER A 99 14.41 -8.39 -4.47
N ALA A 100 13.94 -7.17 -4.79
CA ALA A 100 12.85 -6.98 -5.73
C ALA A 100 13.30 -7.32 -7.16
N ILE A 101 12.53 -8.17 -7.85
CA ILE A 101 12.62 -8.29 -9.30
C ILE A 101 11.55 -7.39 -9.89
N GLN A 102 11.95 -6.38 -10.66
CA GLN A 102 11.06 -5.71 -11.60
C GLN A 102 10.84 -6.64 -12.80
N GLU A 103 9.97 -7.62 -12.64
CA GLU A 103 9.30 -8.15 -13.83
C GLU A 103 8.19 -7.15 -14.21
N PRO A 104 7.82 -7.03 -15.50
CA PRO A 104 6.68 -6.22 -15.91
C PRO A 104 5.41 -6.76 -15.24
N GLY A 105 5.07 -6.19 -14.09
CA GLY A 105 3.87 -6.54 -13.35
C GLY A 105 2.62 -6.07 -14.08
N GLU A 106 1.51 -6.79 -13.88
CA GLU A 106 0.19 -6.31 -14.28
C GLU A 106 -0.16 -5.08 -13.45
N GLN A 107 -0.30 -3.92 -14.12
CA GLN A 107 -0.76 -2.69 -13.49
C GLN A 107 -2.24 -2.79 -13.14
N ALA A 108 -2.63 -2.24 -11.99
CA ALA A 108 -4.02 -2.14 -11.55
C ALA A 108 -4.44 -0.66 -11.40
N PHE A 109 -5.74 -0.41 -11.57
CA PHE A 109 -6.36 0.93 -11.61
C PHE A 109 -7.70 0.93 -10.85
N GLY A 110 -8.12 2.09 -10.33
CA GLY A 110 -9.52 2.37 -9.96
C GLY A 110 -9.88 2.13 -8.49
N ASP A 111 -9.11 1.31 -7.77
CA ASP A 111 -9.30 1.04 -6.33
C ASP A 111 -8.31 1.78 -5.43
N ASP A 112 -7.61 2.77 -6.01
CA ASP A 112 -6.55 3.48 -5.36
C ASP A 112 -7.01 4.80 -4.72
N ALA A 113 -6.55 5.05 -3.49
CA ALA A 113 -6.89 6.27 -2.76
C ALA A 113 -5.83 6.64 -1.73
N ILE A 114 -5.74 7.94 -1.43
CA ILE A 114 -4.90 8.48 -0.37
C ILE A 114 -5.78 8.86 0.81
N TRP A 115 -5.38 8.38 1.98
CA TRP A 115 -6.04 8.64 3.25
C TRP A 115 -5.06 9.31 4.22
N ARG A 116 -5.58 10.09 5.17
CA ARG A 116 -4.76 10.76 6.16
C ARG A 116 -5.44 10.82 7.53
N SER A 117 -4.69 10.49 8.56
CA SER A 117 -5.11 10.68 9.95
C SER A 117 -5.00 12.14 10.40
N GLU A 118 -5.65 12.48 11.51
CA GLU A 118 -5.53 13.81 12.14
C GLU A 118 -4.08 14.14 12.55
N GLN A 119 -3.28 13.12 12.88
CA GLN A 119 -1.86 13.27 13.21
C GLN A 119 -0.95 13.39 11.97
N GLY A 120 -1.54 13.37 10.77
CA GLY A 120 -0.83 13.58 9.51
C GLY A 120 -0.19 12.33 8.90
N ILE A 121 -0.41 11.15 9.48
CA ILE A 121 0.05 9.86 8.92
C ILE A 121 -0.80 9.52 7.69
N TYR A 122 -0.13 9.12 6.61
CA TYR A 122 -0.77 8.72 5.36
C TYR A 122 -1.10 7.21 5.35
N ALA A 123 -2.16 6.84 4.65
CA ALA A 123 -2.41 5.47 4.23
C ALA A 123 -2.78 5.43 2.75
N LEU A 124 -2.28 4.44 2.02
CA LEU A 124 -2.63 4.19 0.63
C LEU A 124 -3.57 3.02 0.56
N GLN A 125 -4.72 3.22 -0.06
CA GLN A 125 -5.63 2.14 -0.40
C GLN A 125 -5.24 1.61 -1.78
N VAL A 126 -5.25 0.28 -1.93
CA VAL A 126 -5.15 -0.42 -3.21
C VAL A 126 -6.08 -1.63 -3.21
N GLY A 127 -6.55 -2.04 -4.39
CA GLY A 127 -7.29 -3.28 -4.59
C GLY A 127 -6.41 -4.52 -4.38
N THR A 128 -7.05 -5.64 -4.08
CA THR A 128 -6.36 -6.94 -3.88
C THR A 128 -6.72 -7.98 -4.94
N ASP A 129 -7.36 -7.57 -6.03
CA ASP A 129 -7.77 -8.43 -7.15
C ASP A 129 -6.58 -9.13 -7.83
N LYS A 130 -5.39 -8.51 -7.77
CA LYS A 130 -4.12 -9.06 -8.29
C LYS A 130 -3.33 -9.90 -7.30
N LEU A 131 -3.91 -10.21 -6.13
CA LEU A 131 -3.29 -11.06 -5.12
C LEU A 131 -4.02 -12.41 -5.04
N THR A 132 -3.24 -13.46 -4.94
CA THR A 132 -3.71 -14.79 -4.57
C THR A 132 -4.00 -14.87 -3.07
N ASP A 133 -4.87 -15.79 -2.65
CA ASP A 133 -5.15 -16.03 -1.24
C ASP A 133 -3.86 -16.32 -0.44
N SER A 134 -2.91 -17.05 -1.02
CA SER A 134 -1.60 -17.31 -0.39
C SER A 134 -0.76 -16.05 -0.19
N GLU A 135 -0.81 -15.10 -1.13
CA GLU A 135 -0.10 -13.82 -0.99
C GLU A 135 -0.76 -12.95 0.08
N ILE A 136 -2.09 -12.93 0.14
CA ILE A 136 -2.84 -12.23 1.19
C ILE A 136 -2.48 -12.78 2.58
N GLU A 137 -2.47 -14.10 2.75
CA GLU A 137 -2.11 -14.73 4.03
C GLU A 137 -0.62 -14.51 4.39
N SER A 138 0.27 -14.51 3.40
CA SER A 138 1.68 -14.14 3.60
C SER A 138 1.82 -12.69 4.06
N LEU A 139 1.08 -11.76 3.45
CA LEU A 139 1.09 -10.35 3.85
C LEU A 139 0.56 -10.15 5.28
N LYS A 140 -0.54 -10.84 5.64
CA LYS A 140 -1.10 -10.79 7.01
C LYS A 140 -0.15 -11.35 8.07
N SER A 141 0.61 -12.40 7.75
CA SER A 141 1.51 -13.05 8.71
C SER A 141 2.85 -12.33 8.90
N ASN A 142 3.27 -11.54 7.91
CA ASN A 142 4.57 -10.86 7.91
C ASN A 142 4.56 -9.41 8.41
N VAL A 143 3.38 -8.80 8.57
CA VAL A 143 3.28 -7.52 9.27
C VAL A 143 3.21 -7.81 10.78
N PRO A 144 4.18 -7.33 11.59
CA PRO A 144 4.16 -7.61 13.01
C PRO A 144 2.82 -7.13 13.60
N PRO A 145 2.12 -7.97 14.40
CA PRO A 145 0.90 -7.55 15.05
C PRO A 145 1.22 -6.29 15.87
N HIS A 146 0.36 -5.26 15.76
CA HIS A 146 0.50 -4.01 16.49
C HIS A 146 0.97 -4.30 17.93
N GLY A 147 2.09 -3.68 18.30
CA GLY A 147 2.79 -3.96 19.56
C GLY A 147 1.83 -4.06 20.75
N LYS A 148 2.09 -5.06 21.60
CA LYS A 148 1.68 -5.01 23.00
C LYS A 148 2.50 -3.94 23.72
#